data_AF-A0A0E3KYW7-F1
#
_entry.id   AF-A0A0E3KYW7-F1
#
_cell.length_a   1.000
_cell.length_b   1.000
_cell.length_c   1.000
_cell.angle_alpha   90.00
_cell.angle_beta   90.00
_cell.angle_gamma   90.00
#
_symmetry.space_group_name_H-M   'P 1'
#
loop_
_entity.id
_entity.type
_entity.pdbx_description
1 polymer ?
#
loop_
_entity_poly.entity_id
_entity_poly.type
_entity_poly.pdbx_seq_one_letter_code
_entity_poly.pdbx_strand_id
1 'polypeptide(L)'
;MEYVDFLPVCPEVELGLGIPRGPVKIVLENGEQRRVQSTSSRDVPEVMETFCTDFLNSTGDINGFVLKYRSLMNPTFFEPPLEGLLEVNHVDSHLRDVLWR
;
A
#
# COMPACT_ATOMS: atom_id res chain seq x y z
N MET A 1 -25.19 -8.70 -3.52
CA MET A 1 -24.85 -7.39 -4.08
C MET A 1 -23.38 -7.45 -4.45
N GLU A 2 -23.08 -7.84 -5.70
CA GLU A 2 -21.76 -7.60 -6.30
C GLU A 2 -21.87 -6.26 -7.00
N TYR A 3 -21.47 -5.18 -6.34
CA TYR A 3 -21.40 -3.86 -6.96
C TYR A 3 -19.97 -3.43 -7.25
N VAL A 4 -18.98 -4.17 -6.72
CA VAL A 4 -17.56 -3.85 -6.81
C VAL A 4 -16.79 -5.16 -6.86
N ASP A 5 -15.89 -5.26 -7.83
CA ASP A 5 -14.88 -6.32 -7.89
C ASP A 5 -13.62 -5.83 -7.15
N PHE A 6 -13.22 -6.55 -6.10
CA PHE A 6 -12.03 -6.20 -5.34
C PHE A 6 -10.80 -6.88 -5.92
N LEU A 7 -9.75 -6.11 -6.15
CA LEU A 7 -8.43 -6.61 -6.50
C LEU A 7 -7.50 -6.48 -5.28
N PRO A 8 -7.40 -7.50 -4.41
CA PRO A 8 -6.53 -7.43 -3.24
C PRO A 8 -5.07 -7.51 -3.67
N VAL A 9 -4.29 -6.50 -3.30
CA VAL A 9 -2.84 -6.48 -3.52
C VAL A 9 -2.14 -6.00 -2.25
N CYS A 10 -1.04 -6.65 -1.89
CA CYS A 10 -0.15 -6.17 -0.85
C CYS A 10 1.24 -5.98 -1.48
N PRO A 11 1.64 -4.73 -1.82
CA PRO A 11 2.93 -4.47 -2.43
C PRO A 11 4.09 -5.07 -1.63
N GLU A 12 3.98 -5.07 -0.31
CA GLU A 12 5.03 -5.61 0.55
C GLU A 12 5.32 -7.09 0.30
N VAL A 13 4.27 -7.87 0.03
CA VAL A 13 4.37 -9.31 -0.26
C VAL A 13 4.95 -9.51 -1.64
N GLU A 14 4.47 -8.73 -2.63
CA GLU A 14 4.95 -8.75 -4.01
C GLU A 14 6.43 -8.36 -4.12
N LEU A 15 6.90 -7.45 -3.25
CA LEU A 15 8.31 -7.07 -3.13
C LEU A 15 9.17 -8.11 -2.38
N GLY A 16 8.57 -9.21 -1.92
CA GLY A 16 9.27 -10.32 -1.29
C GLY A 16 9.68 -10.04 0.16
N LEU A 17 8.98 -9.17 0.90
CA LEU A 17 9.26 -8.94 2.34
C LEU A 17 8.87 -10.14 3.22
N GLY A 18 8.13 -11.12 2.67
CA GLY A 18 7.72 -12.35 3.32
C GLY A 18 6.53 -12.18 4.28
N ILE A 19 5.95 -13.31 4.71
CA ILE A 19 4.88 -13.38 5.73
C ILE A 19 5.23 -14.51 6.70
N PRO A 20 5.36 -14.26 8.02
CA PRO A 20 5.37 -12.96 8.69
C PRO A 20 6.68 -12.20 8.46
N ARG A 21 6.62 -10.87 8.49
CA ARG A 21 7.79 -9.99 8.30
C ARG A 21 8.10 -9.15 9.54
N GLY A 22 9.35 -8.71 9.64
CA GLY A 22 9.77 -7.69 10.60
C GLY A 22 9.08 -6.35 10.35
N PRO A 23 8.90 -5.50 11.39
CA PRO A 23 8.31 -4.18 11.24
C PRO A 23 9.12 -3.33 10.25
N VAL A 24 8.42 -2.60 9.39
CA VAL A 24 9.01 -1.55 8.54
C VAL A 24 8.56 -0.23 9.12
N LYS A 25 9.51 0.69 9.29
CA LYS A 25 9.25 2.02 9.83
C LYS A 25 9.46 3.06 8.74
N ILE A 26 8.60 4.06 8.77
CA ILE A 26 8.80 5.28 8.02
C ILE A 26 9.64 6.21 8.90
N VAL A 27 10.82 6.60 8.43
CA VAL A 27 11.73 7.54 9.11
C VAL A 27 11.96 8.75 8.22
N LEU A 28 12.15 9.92 8.82
CA LEU A 28 12.51 11.13 8.11
C LEU A 28 14.02 11.32 8.25
N GLU A 29 14.77 11.17 7.17
CA GLU A 29 16.22 11.41 7.13
C GLU A 29 16.53 12.47 6.07
N ASN A 30 17.27 13.51 6.45
CA ASN A 30 17.65 14.61 5.55
C ASN A 30 16.50 15.31 4.82
N GLY A 31 15.29 15.27 5.39
CA GLY A 31 14.07 15.82 4.78
C GLY A 31 13.35 14.85 3.82
N GLU A 32 13.91 13.66 3.58
CA GLU A 32 13.30 12.62 2.76
C GLU A 32 12.66 11.53 3.63
N GLN A 33 11.49 11.06 3.20
CA GLN A 33 10.77 9.99 3.87
C GLN A 33 11.33 8.62 3.42
N ARG A 34 12.10 7.97 4.29
CA ARG A 34 12.68 6.65 4.04
C ARG A 34 11.89 5.54 4.72
N ARG A 35 11.90 4.35 4.11
CA ARG A 35 11.27 3.15 4.65
C ARG A 35 12.34 2.15 5.01
N VAL A 36 12.55 1.97 6.30
CA VAL A 36 13.62 1.12 6.81
C VAL A 36 13.00 -0.11 7.46
N GLN A 37 13.31 -1.28 6.91
CA GLN A 37 13.06 -2.53 7.59
C GLN A 37 14.17 -2.76 8.62
N SER A 38 13.82 -2.73 9.92
CA SER A 38 14.80 -2.75 11.00
C SER A 38 15.69 -4.00 11.04
N THR A 39 15.27 -5.07 10.38
CA THR A 39 15.95 -6.38 10.38
C THR A 39 16.80 -6.67 9.14
N SER A 40 16.61 -5.96 8.03
CA SER A 40 17.28 -6.28 6.75
C SER A 40 18.05 -5.12 6.13
N SER A 41 17.95 -3.90 6.70
CA SER A 41 18.57 -2.67 6.17
C SER A 41 18.28 -2.42 4.68
N ARG A 42 17.20 -3.00 4.16
CA ARG A 42 16.77 -2.82 2.78
C ARG A 42 16.02 -1.51 2.70
N ASP A 43 16.55 -0.56 1.93
CA ASP A 43 15.81 0.63 1.53
C ASP A 43 14.69 0.16 0.58
N VAL A 44 13.45 0.28 1.05
CA VAL A 44 12.24 -0.09 0.31
C VAL A 44 11.62 1.03 -0.57
N PRO A 45 12.03 2.33 -0.53
CA PRO A 45 11.23 3.37 -1.16
C PRO A 45 11.15 3.30 -2.70
N GLU A 46 12.27 3.18 -3.41
CA GLU A 46 12.26 3.18 -4.89
C GLU A 46 11.54 1.96 -5.48
N VAL A 47 11.83 0.78 -4.94
CA VAL A 47 11.24 -0.48 -5.40
C VAL A 47 9.72 -0.50 -5.20
N MET A 48 9.23 0.14 -4.12
CA MET A 48 7.81 0.29 -3.85
C MET A 48 7.12 1.21 -4.85
N GLU A 49 7.76 2.31 -5.22
CA GLU A 49 7.21 3.27 -6.17
C GLU A 49 7.10 2.69 -7.57
N THR A 50 8.16 2.01 -8.03
CA THR A 50 8.13 1.30 -9.33
C THR A 50 7.02 0.25 -9.35
N PHE A 51 6.92 -0.59 -8.31
CA PHE A 51 5.86 -1.59 -8.22
C PHE A 51 4.47 -0.96 -8.26
N CYS A 52 4.22 0.09 -7.46
CA CYS A 52 2.89 0.71 -7.43
C CYS A 52 2.53 1.31 -8.79
N THR A 53 3.48 1.97 -9.46
CA THR A 53 3.27 2.57 -10.78
C THR A 53 2.96 1.50 -11.82
N ASP A 54 3.76 0.43 -11.86
CA ASP A 54 3.58 -0.67 -12.81
C ASP A 54 2.27 -1.41 -12.56
N PHE A 55 1.94 -1.66 -11.30
CA PHE A 55 0.68 -2.30 -10.91
C PHE A 55 -0.51 -1.47 -11.39
N LEU A 56 -0.55 -0.17 -11.08
CA LEU A 56 -1.64 0.72 -11.48
C LEU A 56 -1.79 0.82 -13.00
N ASN A 57 -0.68 0.87 -13.73
CA ASN A 57 -0.71 0.88 -15.20
C ASN A 57 -1.22 -0.45 -15.78
N SER A 58 -1.01 -1.58 -15.09
CA SER A 58 -1.45 -2.90 -15.53
C SER A 58 -2.94 -3.18 -15.25
N THR A 59 -3.53 -2.51 -14.27
CA THR A 59 -4.89 -2.81 -13.80
C THR A 59 -6.02 -2.23 -14.65
N GLY A 60 -5.71 -1.35 -15.61
CA GLY A 60 -6.71 -0.70 -16.46
C GLY A 60 -7.55 0.33 -15.70
N ASP A 61 -8.84 0.45 -16.07
CA ASP A 61 -9.77 1.41 -15.46
C ASP A 61 -10.18 0.99 -14.04
N ILE A 62 -9.50 1.53 -13.02
CA ILE A 62 -9.90 1.40 -11.62
C ILE A 62 -10.81 2.57 -11.22
N ASN A 63 -11.95 2.29 -10.58
CA ASN A 63 -12.88 3.32 -10.11
C ASN A 63 -12.57 3.89 -8.71
N GLY A 64 -11.70 3.24 -7.94
CA GLY A 64 -11.30 3.72 -6.62
C GLY A 64 -10.33 2.79 -5.92
N PHE A 65 -9.75 3.29 -4.84
CA PHE A 65 -8.71 2.59 -4.08
C PHE A 65 -9.12 2.44 -2.63
N VAL A 66 -8.82 1.28 -2.06
CA VAL A 66 -9.03 1.02 -0.63
C VAL A 66 -7.67 0.76 0.00
N LEU A 67 -7.20 1.70 0.83
CA LEU A 67 -5.92 1.57 1.52
C LEU A 67 -6.12 1.35 3.01
N LYS A 68 -5.23 0.54 3.58
CA LYS A 68 -5.17 0.33 5.02
C LYS A 68 -4.61 1.58 5.71
N TYR A 69 -5.34 2.08 6.70
CA TYR A 69 -4.84 3.12 7.61
C TYR A 69 -3.45 2.80 8.16
N ARG A 70 -2.50 3.73 7.95
CA ARG A 70 -1.06 3.61 8.28
C ARG A 70 -0.30 2.48 7.59
N SER A 71 -0.73 2.11 6.39
CA SER A 71 0.10 1.28 5.50
C SER A 71 1.38 2.02 5.09
N LEU A 72 2.39 1.26 4.65
CA LEU A 72 3.61 1.84 4.06
C LEU A 72 3.35 2.58 2.75
N MET A 73 2.21 2.35 2.10
CA MET A 73 1.70 3.20 1.02
C MET A 73 1.09 4.47 1.62
N ASN A 74 1.84 5.57 1.62
CA ASN A 74 1.28 6.90 1.87
C ASN A 74 0.52 7.36 0.60
N PRO A 75 -0.70 7.90 0.69
CA PRO A 75 -1.36 8.53 -0.45
C PRO A 75 -0.54 9.62 -1.15
N THR A 76 0.39 10.28 -0.45
CA THR A 76 1.30 11.27 -1.05
C THR A 76 2.32 10.67 -2.03
N PHE A 77 2.41 9.34 -2.17
CA PHE A 77 3.28 8.70 -3.19
C PHE A 77 2.70 8.78 -4.62
N PHE A 78 1.42 9.13 -4.76
CA PHE A 78 0.79 9.20 -6.07
C PHE A 78 0.71 10.65 -6.54
N GLU A 79 1.37 10.94 -7.66
CA GLU A 79 1.19 12.19 -8.41
C GLU A 79 0.62 11.88 -9.81
N PRO A 80 -0.62 12.30 -10.12
CA PRO A 80 -1.56 13.01 -9.25
C PRO A 80 -2.11 12.12 -8.11
N PRO A 81 -2.66 12.71 -7.04
CA PRO A 81 -3.30 11.96 -5.96
C PRO A 81 -4.39 11.03 -6.51
N LEU A 82 -4.50 9.82 -5.95
CA LEU A 82 -5.49 8.83 -6.37
C LEU A 82 -6.92 9.38 -6.16
N GLU A 83 -7.62 9.65 -7.27
CA GLU A 83 -9.05 9.98 -7.22
C GLU A 83 -9.84 8.76 -6.73
N GLY A 84 -10.85 8.99 -5.88
CA GLY A 84 -11.65 7.90 -5.31
C GLY A 84 -10.95 7.07 -4.23
N LEU A 85 -9.88 7.60 -3.60
CA LEU A 85 -9.23 6.94 -2.47
C LEU A 85 -10.13 6.92 -1.22
N LEU A 86 -10.36 5.72 -0.69
CA LEU A 86 -10.98 5.47 0.60
C LEU A 86 -9.95 4.89 1.57
N GLU A 87 -9.58 5.64 2.60
CA GLU A 87 -8.75 5.13 3.69
C GLU A 87 -9.63 4.43 4.73
N VAL A 88 -9.34 3.15 4.98
CA VAL A 88 -10.17 2.32 5.85
C VAL A 88 -9.47 2.06 7.17
N ASN A 89 -10.14 2.45 8.26
CA ASN A 89 -9.70 2.14 9.61
C ASN A 89 -10.10 0.70 9.98
N HIS A 90 -9.14 -0.07 10.48
CA HIS A 90 -9.34 -1.45 10.96
C HIS A 90 -10.33 -1.61 12.12
N VAL A 91 -10.64 -0.55 12.86
CA VAL A 91 -11.55 -0.62 14.01
C VAL A 91 -13.01 -0.58 13.58
N ASP A 92 -13.33 0.17 12.51
CA ASP A 92 -14.73 0.51 12.15
C ASP A 92 -15.16 0.02 10.76
N SER A 93 -14.35 -0.83 10.12
CA SER A 93 -14.65 -1.30 8.76
C SER A 93 -15.64 -2.45 8.76
N HIS A 94 -16.87 -2.19 8.35
CA HIS A 94 -17.86 -3.21 7.97
C HIS A 94 -17.42 -4.02 6.74
N LEU A 95 -16.35 -3.62 6.05
CA LEU A 95 -15.74 -4.32 4.92
C LEU A 95 -14.65 -5.31 5.36
N ARG A 96 -14.47 -5.54 6.67
CA ARG A 96 -13.36 -6.34 7.19
C ARG A 96 -13.33 -7.77 6.61
N ASP A 97 -14.48 -8.43 6.55
CA ASP A 97 -14.56 -9.81 6.04
C ASP A 97 -14.37 -9.94 4.52
N VAL A 98 -14.29 -8.81 3.81
CA VAL A 98 -14.07 -8.74 2.35
C VAL A 98 -12.64 -8.31 2.05
N LEU A 99 -12.12 -7.32 2.79
CA LEU A 99 -10.78 -6.74 2.56
C LEU A 99 -9.64 -7.55 3.19
N TRP A 100 -9.90 -8.38 4.21
CA TRP A 100 -8.88 -9.14 4.95
C TRP A 100 -8.98 -10.65 4.79
N ARG A 101 -9.59 -11.13 3.70
CA ARG A 101 -9.59 -12.55 3.33
C ARG A 101 -8.24 -13.01 2.80
#